data_AF-A0AAD8NPK5-F1
#
_entry.id   AF-A0AAD8NPK5-F1
#
_cell.length_a   1.000
_cell.length_b   1.000
_cell.length_c   1.000
_cell.angle_alpha   90.00
_cell.angle_beta   90.00
_cell.angle_gamma   90.00
#
_symmetry.space_group_name_H-M   'P 1'
#
loop_
_entity.id
_entity.type
_entity.pdbx_description
1 polymer ?
#
loop_
_entity_poly.entity_id
_entity_poly.type
_entity_poly.pdbx_seq_one_letter_code
_entity_poly.pdbx_strand_id
1 'polypeptide(L)'
;MECCGHETFFDYRHVYLNFTNIEVTLAGNRTAKTCPATLGPGFAAGTTDGPGAFGFQQGDTKINEFWKRIRDFLQKPSDYQVACQKPKPVLLSTGEMFFPYAWAPAIVPIQILRIGKLIILSVPGEFTTMSGRRLRESVKQTLIRNGNGQFDNDTRIIIAGLTNTYSQYIATPEEYKQQRYEGASTLYGPHTLSAYIQEFNKLAVSLAKGSKTVKGPSPPDLSDLQLKLLPDPSGDSPPPGVKFGDMKHDVSVPKSGFFHKGDTPIAVFWSPNPRYDLLTEGTYAVVEMLQGKRWIPAYDDDDFSLIFKWDLDNIASAYGSASLEWEVPDSASNGVYRFRHFGSFKRTTGSVTEYFTGASSAFAVS
;
A
#
# COMPACT_ATOMS: atom_id res chain seq x y z
N MET A 1 31.10 25.46 33.96
CA MET A 1 30.46 24.18 33.60
C MET A 1 29.51 24.47 32.45
N GLU A 2 30.04 24.44 31.23
CA GLU A 2 29.24 24.49 30.02
C GLU A 2 28.51 23.16 29.89
N CYS A 3 27.18 23.18 29.93
CA CYS A 3 26.40 22.04 29.50
C CYS A 3 26.44 22.00 27.97
N CYS A 4 27.32 21.17 27.40
CA CYS A 4 27.19 20.70 26.03
C CYS A 4 25.91 19.86 25.89
N GLY A 5 24.76 20.52 25.79
CA GLY A 5 23.55 19.90 25.26
C GLY A 5 23.70 19.81 23.76
N HIS A 6 23.88 18.61 23.21
CA HIS A 6 23.63 18.39 21.79
C HIS A 6 22.15 18.65 21.52
N GLU A 7 21.79 19.88 21.14
CA GLU A 7 20.45 20.18 20.66
C GLU A 7 20.20 19.34 19.40
N THR A 8 19.35 18.32 19.54
CA THR A 8 18.86 17.57 18.39
C THR A 8 18.02 18.52 17.54
N PHE A 9 18.60 18.98 16.45
CA PHE A 9 17.96 19.93 15.55
C PHE A 9 16.89 19.24 14.71
N PHE A 10 15.65 19.74 14.79
CA PHE A 10 14.52 19.30 13.98
C PHE A 10 14.18 20.37 12.96
N ASP A 11 14.12 19.99 11.68
CA ASP A 11 13.71 20.91 10.62
C ASP A 11 13.09 20.14 9.45
N TYR A 12 12.28 20.80 8.64
CA TYR A 12 11.68 20.18 7.46
C TYR A 12 11.46 21.16 6.32
N ARG A 13 11.44 20.64 5.10
CA ARG A 13 10.91 21.37 3.93
C ARG A 13 9.93 20.49 3.18
N HIS A 14 8.88 21.11 2.67
CA HIS A 14 7.83 20.44 1.91
C HIS A 14 7.43 21.32 0.72
N VAL A 15 7.10 20.70 -0.41
CA VAL A 15 6.55 21.39 -1.57
C VAL A 15 5.69 20.43 -2.39
N TYR A 16 4.59 20.94 -2.94
CA TYR A 16 3.82 20.28 -3.99
C TYR A 16 4.35 20.68 -5.36
N LEU A 17 4.48 19.75 -6.27
CA LEU A 17 5.07 19.99 -7.59
C LEU A 17 4.12 19.53 -8.67
N ASN A 18 3.96 20.32 -9.73
CA ASN A 18 3.25 19.86 -10.90
C ASN A 18 4.19 19.07 -11.82
N PHE A 19 4.11 17.74 -11.76
CA PHE A 19 4.99 16.83 -12.51
C PHE A 19 4.67 16.69 -14.00
N THR A 20 3.60 17.33 -14.49
CA THR A 20 3.19 17.21 -15.89
C THR A 20 4.19 17.78 -16.90
N ASN A 21 5.02 18.75 -16.50
CA ASN A 21 5.93 19.45 -17.41
C ASN A 21 7.09 20.17 -16.68
N ILE A 22 7.72 19.53 -15.70
CA ILE A 22 8.89 20.09 -14.98
C ILE A 22 10.07 20.14 -15.94
N GLU A 23 10.70 21.30 -16.08
CA GLU A 23 11.99 21.43 -16.76
C GLU A 23 13.12 20.89 -15.89
N VAL A 24 13.96 20.04 -16.48
CA VAL A 24 15.04 19.34 -15.80
C VAL A 24 16.37 19.68 -16.47
N THR A 25 17.32 20.19 -15.69
CA THR A 25 18.68 20.43 -16.15
C THR A 25 19.51 19.15 -16.02
N LEU A 26 19.95 18.60 -17.15
CA LEU A 26 20.79 17.41 -17.24
C LEU A 26 22.28 17.78 -17.33
N ALA A 27 23.14 16.77 -17.19
CA ALA A 27 24.58 16.92 -17.38
C ALA A 27 24.91 17.50 -18.78
N GLY A 28 25.87 18.42 -18.81
CA GLY A 28 26.25 19.18 -20.01
C GLY A 28 25.29 20.32 -20.36
N ASN A 29 24.54 20.84 -19.39
CA ASN A 29 23.58 21.94 -19.55
C ASN A 29 22.47 21.68 -20.57
N ARG A 30 22.15 20.41 -20.81
CA ARG A 30 21.02 20.00 -21.65
C ARG A 30 19.74 20.10 -20.85
N THR A 31 18.68 20.57 -21.47
CA THR A 31 17.35 20.65 -20.85
C THR A 31 16.47 19.50 -21.32
N ALA A 32 15.78 18.87 -20.39
CA ALA A 32 14.72 17.91 -20.67
C ALA A 32 13.44 18.30 -19.90
N LYS A 33 12.34 17.58 -20.13
CA LYS A 33 11.09 17.80 -19.40
C LYS A 33 10.51 16.47 -18.91
N THR A 34 9.75 16.52 -17.82
CA THR A 34 8.82 15.44 -17.50
C THR A 34 7.62 15.49 -18.44
N CYS A 35 6.85 14.40 -18.45
CA CYS A 35 5.70 14.22 -19.33
C CYS A 35 4.39 14.14 -18.53
N PRO A 36 3.23 14.39 -19.18
CA PRO A 36 1.95 13.94 -18.66
C PRO A 36 1.98 12.44 -18.35
N ALA A 37 1.38 12.03 -17.24
CA ALA A 37 1.48 10.68 -16.68
C ALA A 37 0.99 9.58 -17.66
N THR A 38 1.76 8.51 -17.84
CA THR A 38 1.31 7.33 -18.60
C THR A 38 1.79 6.00 -18.02
N LEU A 39 1.02 4.96 -18.31
CA LEU A 39 1.41 3.57 -18.08
C LEU A 39 1.70 2.88 -19.41
N GLY A 40 2.79 2.12 -19.44
CA GLY A 40 3.18 1.29 -20.58
C GLY A 40 2.61 -0.13 -20.49
N PRO A 41 2.77 -0.96 -21.54
CA PRO A 41 2.30 -2.35 -21.53
C PRO A 41 2.93 -3.20 -20.42
N GLY A 42 4.19 -2.96 -20.06
CA GLY A 42 4.84 -3.66 -18.95
C GLY A 42 4.14 -3.48 -17.59
N PHE A 43 3.34 -2.43 -17.38
CA PHE A 43 2.51 -2.27 -16.18
C PHE A 43 1.44 -3.37 -16.12
N ALA A 44 0.79 -3.66 -17.24
CA ALA A 44 -0.26 -4.67 -17.28
C ALA A 44 0.29 -6.11 -17.16
N ALA A 45 1.60 -6.32 -17.30
CA ALA A 45 2.25 -7.61 -17.12
C ALA A 45 2.45 -8.01 -15.64
N GLY A 46 2.34 -7.06 -14.70
CA GLY A 46 2.66 -7.27 -13.28
C GLY A 46 4.12 -7.67 -13.05
N THR A 47 4.39 -8.25 -11.89
CA THR A 47 5.73 -8.74 -11.49
C THR A 47 5.72 -10.24 -11.21
N THR A 48 6.87 -10.78 -10.80
CA THR A 48 6.97 -12.15 -10.29
C THR A 48 6.24 -12.34 -8.96
N ASP A 49 5.98 -11.24 -8.24
CA ASP A 49 5.31 -11.24 -6.92
C ASP A 49 3.79 -11.13 -7.05
N GLY A 50 3.31 -10.79 -8.24
CA GLY A 50 1.90 -10.67 -8.59
C GLY A 50 1.76 -10.55 -10.11
N PRO A 51 1.46 -11.65 -10.83
CA PRO A 51 1.35 -11.62 -12.28
C PRO A 51 0.17 -10.74 -12.70
N GLY A 52 0.37 -9.98 -13.78
CA GLY A 52 -0.63 -9.08 -14.32
C GLY A 52 -1.66 -9.78 -15.22
N ALA A 53 -2.29 -8.97 -16.07
CA ALA A 53 -3.31 -9.43 -17.00
C ALA A 53 -2.71 -10.31 -18.11
N PHE A 54 -3.50 -11.29 -18.54
CA PHE A 54 -3.15 -12.16 -19.67
C PHE A 54 -2.84 -11.34 -20.94
N GLY A 55 -1.77 -11.73 -21.64
CA GLY A 55 -1.40 -11.13 -22.93
C GLY A 55 -0.41 -9.95 -22.86
N PHE A 56 0.16 -9.66 -21.70
CA PHE A 56 1.26 -8.71 -21.53
C PHE A 56 2.51 -9.39 -20.95
N GLN A 57 3.69 -8.95 -21.41
CA GLN A 57 4.98 -9.37 -20.86
C GLN A 57 5.80 -8.14 -20.43
N GLN A 58 6.62 -8.31 -19.40
CA GLN A 58 7.56 -7.26 -19.01
C GLN A 58 8.57 -7.01 -20.12
N GLY A 59 8.84 -5.74 -20.43
CA GLY A 59 9.71 -5.35 -21.52
C GLY A 59 9.00 -5.17 -22.86
N ASP A 60 7.67 -5.33 -22.90
CA ASP A 60 6.89 -5.09 -24.12
C ASP A 60 7.11 -3.67 -24.65
N THR A 61 7.59 -3.57 -25.89
CA THR A 61 7.74 -2.30 -26.61
C THR A 61 6.67 -2.10 -27.68
N LYS A 62 5.66 -2.97 -27.73
CA LYS A 62 4.53 -2.90 -28.67
C LYS A 62 3.25 -3.27 -27.92
N ILE A 63 2.14 -2.70 -28.39
CA ILE A 63 0.80 -3.02 -27.89
C ILE A 63 0.07 -3.74 -29.02
N ASN A 64 -0.63 -4.83 -28.73
CA ASN A 64 -1.42 -5.54 -29.74
C ASN A 64 -2.65 -4.72 -30.17
N GLU A 65 -3.24 -5.03 -31.33
CA GLU A 65 -4.32 -4.23 -31.91
C GLU A 65 -5.61 -4.23 -31.07
N PHE A 66 -5.88 -5.32 -30.36
CA PHE A 66 -7.03 -5.39 -29.44
C PHE A 66 -6.91 -4.35 -28.32
N TRP A 67 -5.76 -4.32 -27.63
CA TRP A 67 -5.52 -3.38 -26.55
C TRP A 67 -5.37 -1.93 -27.04
N LYS A 68 -4.84 -1.71 -28.25
CA LYS A 68 -4.84 -0.37 -28.87
C LYS A 68 -6.26 0.15 -29.10
N ARG A 69 -7.18 -0.69 -29.57
CA ARG A 69 -8.60 -0.29 -29.77
C ARG A 69 -9.26 0.08 -28.45
N ILE A 70 -9.03 -0.71 -27.39
CA ILE A 70 -9.55 -0.40 -26.06
C ILE A 70 -8.97 0.91 -25.52
N ARG A 71 -7.65 1.10 -25.63
CA ARG A 71 -7.00 2.36 -25.27
C ARG A 71 -7.62 3.54 -26.02
N ASP A 72 -7.74 3.45 -27.34
CA ASP A 72 -8.21 4.57 -28.16
C ASP A 72 -9.70 4.87 -27.95
N PHE A 73 -10.48 3.88 -27.53
CA PHE A 73 -11.86 4.06 -27.06
C PHE A 73 -11.91 4.82 -25.72
N LEU A 74 -11.00 4.53 -24.79
CA LEU A 74 -10.92 5.22 -23.50
C LEU A 74 -10.36 6.64 -23.63
N GLN A 75 -9.15 6.75 -24.20
CA GLN A 75 -8.45 8.00 -24.49
C GLN A 75 -7.28 7.70 -25.43
N LYS A 76 -7.40 8.13 -26.69
CA LYS A 76 -6.27 8.08 -27.63
C LYS A 76 -5.16 9.04 -27.17
N PRO A 77 -3.91 8.57 -26.99
CA PRO A 77 -2.82 9.44 -26.53
C PRO A 77 -2.45 10.48 -27.59
N SER A 78 -2.13 11.70 -27.17
CA SER A 78 -1.66 12.74 -28.07
C SER A 78 -0.27 12.43 -28.65
N ASP A 79 0.04 13.00 -29.82
CA ASP A 79 1.37 12.87 -30.42
C ASP A 79 2.48 13.40 -29.50
N TYR A 80 2.18 14.46 -28.74
CA TYR A 80 3.09 15.01 -27.74
C TYR A 80 3.40 13.98 -26.65
N GLN A 81 2.37 13.34 -26.08
CA GLN A 81 2.55 12.37 -25.01
C GLN A 81 3.29 11.12 -25.51
N VAL A 82 2.94 10.61 -26.70
CA VAL A 82 3.66 9.51 -27.34
C VAL A 82 5.12 9.85 -27.56
N ALA A 83 5.44 11.07 -28.03
CA ALA A 83 6.81 11.51 -28.24
C ALA A 83 7.60 11.67 -26.93
N CYS A 84 6.99 12.31 -25.93
CA CYS A 84 7.62 12.59 -24.64
C CYS A 84 7.96 11.31 -23.86
N GLN A 85 7.10 10.31 -23.93
CA GLN A 85 7.23 9.07 -23.16
C GLN A 85 8.23 8.07 -23.74
N LYS A 86 8.75 8.28 -24.96
CA LYS A 86 9.66 7.33 -25.62
C LYS A 86 10.83 6.91 -24.71
N PRO A 87 11.21 5.61 -24.72
CA PRO A 87 10.73 4.55 -25.61
C PRO A 87 9.43 3.85 -25.16
N LYS A 88 8.78 4.30 -24.08
CA LYS A 88 7.54 3.68 -23.57
C LYS A 88 6.39 3.78 -24.59
N PRO A 89 5.80 2.65 -25.01
CA PRO A 89 4.52 2.68 -25.69
C PRO A 89 3.42 3.06 -24.70
N VAL A 90 2.56 4.01 -25.04
CA VAL A 90 1.46 4.44 -24.15
C VAL A 90 0.31 3.43 -24.22
N LEU A 91 0.10 2.68 -23.14
CA LEU A 91 -1.05 1.79 -22.95
C LEU A 91 -2.22 2.55 -22.31
N LEU A 92 -1.98 3.34 -21.27
CA LEU A 92 -3.00 4.21 -20.64
C LEU A 92 -2.49 5.65 -20.59
N SER A 93 -3.25 6.58 -21.20
CA SER A 93 -2.96 8.02 -21.25
C SER A 93 -3.47 8.74 -20.00
N THR A 94 -3.08 8.28 -18.81
CA THR A 94 -3.68 8.75 -17.53
C THR A 94 -3.55 10.25 -17.27
N GLY A 95 -2.53 10.91 -17.85
CA GLY A 95 -2.31 12.36 -17.77
C GLY A 95 -3.13 13.18 -18.76
N GLU A 96 -3.91 12.54 -19.64
CA GLU A 96 -4.89 13.16 -20.55
C GLU A 96 -6.31 12.61 -20.33
N MET A 97 -6.51 11.79 -19.29
CA MET A 97 -7.81 11.22 -18.91
C MET A 97 -8.35 11.97 -17.70
N PHE A 98 -9.44 12.72 -17.91
CA PHE A 98 -10.03 13.61 -16.89
C PHE A 98 -11.48 13.31 -16.54
N PHE A 99 -12.10 12.32 -17.17
CA PHE A 99 -13.47 11.91 -16.87
C PHE A 99 -13.49 10.59 -16.10
N PRO A 100 -14.25 10.47 -14.99
CA PRO A 100 -14.98 11.54 -14.29
C PRO A 100 -14.09 12.56 -13.57
N TYR A 101 -12.82 12.22 -13.32
CA TYR A 101 -11.77 13.08 -12.76
C TYR A 101 -10.41 12.62 -13.30
N ALA A 102 -9.31 13.29 -12.94
CA ALA A 102 -7.96 12.91 -13.38
C ALA A 102 -7.56 11.51 -12.89
N TRP A 103 -7.06 10.65 -13.79
CA TRP A 103 -6.74 9.24 -13.48
C TRP A 103 -5.36 9.03 -12.82
N ALA A 104 -4.49 10.05 -12.86
CA ALA A 104 -3.20 10.05 -12.19
C ALA A 104 -2.92 11.42 -11.57
N PRO A 105 -2.17 11.48 -10.45
CA PRO A 105 -1.86 12.75 -9.80
C PRO A 105 -0.95 13.59 -10.70
N ALA A 106 -1.36 14.83 -10.99
CA ALA A 106 -0.49 15.84 -11.61
C ALA A 106 0.36 16.56 -10.55
N ILE A 107 -0.22 16.79 -9.37
CA ILE A 107 0.40 17.49 -8.25
C ILE A 107 0.92 16.48 -7.24
N VAL A 108 2.23 16.52 -7.00
CA VAL A 108 2.95 15.50 -6.23
C VAL A 108 3.74 16.17 -5.09
N PRO A 109 3.55 15.80 -3.81
CA PRO A 109 4.31 16.28 -2.67
C PRO A 109 5.68 15.62 -2.55
N ILE A 110 6.71 16.42 -2.33
CA ILE A 110 8.01 15.93 -1.82
C ILE A 110 8.34 16.63 -0.50
N GLN A 111 9.06 15.91 0.37
CA GLN A 111 9.42 16.42 1.69
C GLN A 111 10.78 15.87 2.14
N ILE A 112 11.54 16.75 2.80
CA ILE A 112 12.76 16.40 3.52
C ILE A 112 12.56 16.71 5.00
N LEU A 113 12.87 15.74 5.87
CA LEU A 113 12.87 15.88 7.33
C LEU A 113 14.30 15.75 7.84
N ARG A 114 14.67 16.55 8.83
CA ARG A 114 15.96 16.50 9.52
C ARG A 114 15.75 16.22 10.99
N ILE A 115 16.51 15.25 11.50
CA ILE A 115 16.62 14.90 12.92
C ILE A 115 18.12 14.80 13.22
N GLY A 116 18.73 15.89 13.66
CA GLY A 116 20.18 15.98 13.83
C GLY A 116 20.93 15.71 12.51
N LYS A 117 21.69 14.59 12.46
CA LYS A 117 22.41 14.10 11.27
C LYS A 117 21.61 13.09 10.43
N LEU A 118 20.40 12.70 10.84
CA LEU A 118 19.51 11.86 10.06
C LEU A 118 18.62 12.74 9.17
N ILE A 119 18.58 12.41 7.89
CA ILE A 119 17.75 13.06 6.88
C ILE A 119 16.83 12.02 6.25
N ILE A 120 15.53 12.28 6.30
CA ILE A 120 14.49 11.42 5.72
C ILE A 120 13.95 12.11 4.48
N LEU A 121 14.04 11.43 3.34
CA LEU A 121 13.46 11.87 2.08
C LEU A 121 12.14 11.13 1.86
N SER A 122 11.04 11.83 2.03
CA SER A 122 9.69 11.30 1.82
C SER A 122 9.38 11.35 0.33
N VAL A 123 9.42 10.20 -0.34
CA VAL A 123 9.17 10.08 -1.78
C VAL A 123 7.77 9.48 -2.03
N PRO A 124 6.96 10.10 -2.89
CA PRO A 124 5.55 9.72 -3.11
C PRO A 124 5.41 8.60 -4.15
N GLY A 125 6.17 7.52 -3.99
CA GLY A 125 6.15 6.40 -4.92
C GLY A 125 7.25 5.38 -4.62
N GLU A 126 7.48 4.50 -5.60
CA GLU A 126 8.36 3.34 -5.48
C GLU A 126 9.66 3.55 -6.25
N PHE A 127 10.70 4.01 -5.56
CA PHE A 127 12.02 4.17 -6.16
C PHE A 127 12.68 2.80 -6.35
N THR A 128 13.19 2.54 -7.56
CA THR A 128 14.09 1.40 -7.77
C THR A 128 15.36 1.57 -6.95
N THR A 129 16.10 0.47 -6.77
CA THR A 129 17.37 0.46 -6.04
C THR A 129 18.33 1.55 -6.50
N MET A 130 18.54 1.70 -7.81
CA MET A 130 19.48 2.72 -8.31
C MET A 130 18.90 4.12 -8.29
N SER A 131 17.58 4.29 -8.46
CA SER A 131 16.92 5.58 -8.24
C SER A 131 17.15 6.09 -6.82
N GLY A 132 16.91 5.24 -5.82
CA GLY A 132 17.11 5.59 -4.41
C GLY A 132 18.58 5.88 -4.09
N ARG A 133 19.52 5.10 -4.62
CA ARG A 133 20.97 5.36 -4.46
C ARG A 133 21.38 6.72 -5.03
N ARG A 134 20.95 7.04 -6.26
CA ARG A 134 21.28 8.32 -6.92
C ARG A 134 20.69 9.51 -6.17
N LEU A 135 19.45 9.42 -5.70
CA LEU A 135 18.81 10.48 -4.93
C LEU A 135 19.51 10.73 -3.59
N ARG A 136 19.77 9.68 -2.81
CA ARG A 136 20.45 9.80 -1.51
C ARG A 136 21.82 10.45 -1.65
N GLU A 137 22.62 10.00 -2.61
CA GLU A 137 23.96 10.54 -2.83
C GLU A 137 23.90 12.01 -3.24
N SER A 138 23.02 12.34 -4.20
CA SER A 138 22.89 13.72 -4.68
C SER A 138 22.46 14.69 -3.57
N VAL A 139 21.49 14.29 -2.75
CA VAL A 139 21.02 15.11 -1.62
C VAL A 139 22.10 15.24 -0.54
N LYS A 140 22.82 14.16 -0.20
CA LYS A 140 23.93 14.20 0.76
C LYS A 140 24.99 15.21 0.34
N GLN A 141 25.45 15.14 -0.91
CA GLN A 141 26.46 16.06 -1.43
C GLN A 141 25.95 17.50 -1.44
N THR A 142 24.68 17.72 -1.77
CA THR A 142 24.07 19.04 -1.73
C THR A 142 24.04 19.62 -0.31
N LEU A 143 23.69 18.81 0.69
CA LEU A 143 23.68 19.22 2.10
C LEU A 143 25.09 19.57 2.58
N ILE A 144 26.08 18.69 2.36
CA ILE A 144 27.48 18.93 2.74
C ILE A 144 28.00 20.23 2.13
N ARG A 145 27.76 20.44 0.83
CA ARG A 145 28.23 21.63 0.11
C ARG A 145 27.59 22.93 0.58
N ASN A 146 26.33 22.90 1.03
CA ASN A 146 25.57 24.12 1.35
C ASN A 146 25.36 24.34 2.86
N GLY A 147 25.75 23.39 3.70
CA GLY A 147 25.42 23.39 5.14
C GLY A 147 26.45 24.01 6.06
N ASN A 148 27.50 24.64 5.54
CA ASN A 148 28.54 25.31 6.34
C ASN A 148 29.09 24.44 7.50
N GLY A 149 29.35 23.15 7.23
CA GLY A 149 29.87 22.20 8.23
C GLY A 149 28.82 21.50 9.10
N GLN A 150 27.53 21.85 8.98
CA GLN A 150 26.45 21.15 9.71
C GLN A 150 26.19 19.72 9.21
N PHE A 151 26.60 19.43 7.98
CA PHE A 151 26.49 18.11 7.36
C PHE A 151 27.86 17.66 6.88
N ASP A 152 28.16 16.40 7.13
CA ASP A 152 29.40 15.74 6.78
C ASP A 152 29.15 14.30 6.28
N ASN A 153 30.22 13.51 6.15
CA ASN A 153 30.16 12.13 5.73
C ASN A 153 29.35 11.22 6.67
N ASP A 154 29.13 11.62 7.94
CA ASP A 154 28.31 10.87 8.88
C ASP A 154 26.82 11.20 8.76
N THR A 155 26.45 12.20 7.94
CA THR A 155 25.05 12.50 7.61
C THR A 155 24.41 11.29 6.92
N ARG A 156 23.35 10.78 7.54
CA ARG A 156 22.61 9.60 7.06
C ARG A 156 21.40 10.05 6.27
N ILE A 157 21.34 9.69 5.00
CA ILE A 157 20.16 9.94 4.16
C ILE A 157 19.38 8.63 4.01
N ILE A 158 18.11 8.63 4.40
CA ILE A 158 17.20 7.50 4.20
C ILE A 158 16.06 7.92 3.27
N ILE A 159 15.54 6.94 2.52
CA ILE A 159 14.36 7.11 1.66
C ILE A 159 13.17 6.52 2.41
N ALA A 160 12.13 7.32 2.63
CA ALA A 160 10.82 6.85 3.03
C ALA A 160 9.93 6.82 1.77
N GLY A 161 9.76 5.62 1.21
CA GLY A 161 8.89 5.38 0.06
C GLY A 161 7.41 5.49 0.42
N LEU A 162 6.54 5.49 -0.60
CA LEU A 162 5.07 5.45 -0.44
C LEU A 162 4.53 6.50 0.55
N THR A 163 5.14 7.70 0.60
CA THR A 163 4.80 8.72 1.59
C THR A 163 3.99 9.88 0.97
N ASN A 164 3.01 10.40 1.71
CA ASN A 164 2.12 11.54 1.37
C ASN A 164 1.12 11.28 0.22
N THR A 165 1.56 10.73 -0.91
CA THR A 165 0.70 10.27 -2.02
C THR A 165 1.39 9.12 -2.76
N TYR A 166 0.73 8.57 -3.78
CA TYR A 166 1.26 7.48 -4.58
C TYR A 166 1.27 7.85 -6.08
N SER A 167 2.47 7.91 -6.66
CA SER A 167 2.70 8.22 -8.08
C SER A 167 3.38 7.06 -8.82
N GLN A 168 3.09 5.81 -8.44
CA GLN A 168 3.69 4.59 -9.02
C GLN A 168 5.22 4.56 -8.85
N TYR A 169 5.92 3.99 -9.83
CA TYR A 169 7.35 3.70 -9.78
C TYR A 169 8.23 4.85 -10.26
N ILE A 170 9.49 4.83 -9.84
CA ILE A 170 10.53 5.76 -10.27
C ILE A 170 11.76 4.94 -10.64
N ALA A 171 11.88 4.64 -11.93
CA ALA A 171 13.06 4.01 -12.51
C ALA A 171 14.11 5.04 -12.93
N THR A 172 15.37 4.62 -12.96
CA THR A 172 16.44 5.39 -13.60
C THR A 172 16.18 5.51 -15.11
N PRO A 173 16.73 6.50 -15.82
CA PRO A 173 16.61 6.58 -17.28
C PRO A 173 17.08 5.31 -18.01
N GLU A 174 18.06 4.59 -17.44
CA GLU A 174 18.62 3.36 -17.98
C GLU A 174 17.68 2.16 -17.77
N GLU A 175 17.11 2.01 -16.58
CA GLU A 175 16.09 1.01 -16.27
C GLU A 175 14.80 1.29 -17.06
N TYR A 176 14.41 2.55 -17.17
CA TYR A 176 13.23 2.99 -17.93
C TYR A 176 13.29 2.51 -19.38
N LYS A 177 14.46 2.52 -20.03
CA LYS A 177 14.61 2.05 -21.41
C LYS A 177 14.23 0.57 -21.59
N GLN A 178 14.35 -0.24 -20.54
CA GLN A 178 14.02 -1.66 -20.59
C GLN A 178 12.51 -1.92 -20.60
N GLN A 179 11.69 -0.96 -20.14
CA GLN A 179 10.23 -1.07 -20.11
C GLN A 179 9.69 -2.37 -19.47
N ARG A 180 10.42 -2.89 -18.47
CA ARG A 180 9.88 -3.80 -17.46
C ARG A 180 8.80 -3.11 -16.63
N TYR A 181 8.19 -3.81 -15.67
CA TYR A 181 7.06 -3.30 -14.89
C TYR A 181 7.32 -1.90 -14.30
N GLU A 182 8.47 -1.68 -13.67
CA GLU A 182 8.81 -0.43 -12.98
C GLU A 182 9.07 0.70 -13.99
N GLY A 183 9.73 0.40 -15.12
CA GLY A 183 9.95 1.36 -16.20
C GLY A 183 8.65 1.74 -16.91
N ALA A 184 7.77 0.77 -17.14
CA ALA A 184 6.44 0.97 -17.71
C ALA A 184 5.52 1.75 -16.75
N SER A 185 5.72 1.59 -15.44
CA SER A 185 4.97 2.27 -14.37
C SER A 185 5.58 3.60 -13.93
N THR A 186 6.71 4.02 -14.51
CA THR A 186 7.30 5.36 -14.27
C THR A 186 6.51 6.44 -15.00
N LEU A 187 5.52 7.04 -14.32
CA LEU A 187 4.45 7.83 -14.94
C LEU A 187 4.94 8.98 -15.82
N TYR A 188 5.86 9.81 -15.32
CA TYR A 188 6.17 11.12 -15.92
C TYR A 188 7.34 11.06 -16.92
N GLY A 189 7.58 9.89 -17.52
CA GLY A 189 8.55 9.68 -18.58
C GLY A 189 9.99 9.42 -18.10
N PRO A 190 10.95 9.37 -19.05
CA PRO A 190 12.32 8.92 -18.78
C PRO A 190 13.11 9.85 -17.84
N HIS A 191 12.63 11.07 -17.62
CA HIS A 191 13.29 12.07 -16.77
C HIS A 191 12.63 12.25 -15.40
N THR A 192 11.71 11.34 -15.02
CA THR A 192 11.05 11.36 -13.71
C THR A 192 12.05 11.38 -12.55
N LEU A 193 13.02 10.47 -12.52
CA LEU A 193 14.05 10.45 -11.47
C LEU A 193 14.87 11.74 -11.46
N SER A 194 15.27 12.23 -12.64
CA SER A 194 16.07 13.45 -12.75
C SER A 194 15.32 14.67 -12.19
N ALA A 195 14.01 14.76 -12.42
CA ALA A 195 13.16 15.78 -11.81
C ALA A 195 13.14 15.64 -10.28
N TYR A 196 12.93 14.43 -9.74
CA TYR A 196 12.98 14.21 -8.29
C TYR A 196 14.32 14.64 -7.69
N ILE A 197 15.45 14.22 -8.27
CA ILE A 197 16.79 14.62 -7.79
C ILE A 197 16.93 16.15 -7.79
N GLN A 198 16.52 16.82 -8.87
CA GLN A 198 16.57 18.27 -8.98
C GLN A 198 15.75 18.95 -7.87
N GLU A 199 14.49 18.55 -7.70
CA GLU A 199 13.58 19.20 -6.75
C GLU A 199 13.96 18.89 -5.29
N PHE A 200 14.41 17.68 -4.98
CA PHE A 200 14.96 17.35 -3.65
C PHE A 200 16.24 18.12 -3.34
N ASN A 201 17.11 18.36 -4.33
CA ASN A 201 18.28 19.20 -4.12
C ASN A 201 17.89 20.66 -3.82
N LYS A 202 16.83 21.19 -4.43
CA LYS A 202 16.30 22.51 -4.06
C LYS A 202 15.83 22.53 -2.60
N LEU A 203 15.13 21.49 -2.15
CA LEU A 203 14.75 21.33 -0.74
C LEU A 203 15.98 21.23 0.18
N ALA A 204 16.99 20.46 -0.22
CA ALA A 204 18.23 20.27 0.54
C ALA A 204 19.03 21.58 0.69
N VAL A 205 19.12 22.39 -0.38
CA VAL A 205 19.71 23.74 -0.31
C VAL A 205 18.93 24.62 0.66
N SER A 206 17.60 24.60 0.57
CA SER A 206 16.73 25.40 1.46
C SER A 206 16.84 24.98 2.92
N LEU A 207 16.93 23.68 3.18
CA LEU A 207 17.17 23.12 4.50
C LEU A 207 18.55 23.54 5.03
N ALA A 208 19.60 23.39 4.23
CA ALA A 208 20.97 23.71 4.62
C ALA A 208 21.20 25.19 4.92
N LYS A 209 20.52 26.07 4.17
CA LYS A 209 20.62 27.53 4.32
C LYS A 209 19.61 28.12 5.31
N GLY A 210 18.74 27.30 5.90
CA GLY A 210 17.67 27.78 6.79
C GLY A 210 16.63 28.67 6.10
N SER A 211 16.52 28.63 4.76
CA SER A 211 15.56 29.45 4.01
C SER A 211 14.22 28.74 3.87
N LYS A 212 13.12 29.48 3.65
CA LYS A 212 11.80 28.90 3.37
C LYS A 212 11.70 28.39 1.92
N THR A 213 10.89 27.36 1.71
CA THR A 213 10.51 26.91 0.35
C THR A 213 9.38 27.77 -0.21
N VAL A 214 9.37 27.90 -1.54
CA VAL A 214 8.22 28.48 -2.25
C VAL A 214 7.08 27.46 -2.23
N LYS A 215 5.87 27.92 -1.89
CA LYS A 215 4.68 27.07 -1.89
C LYS A 215 4.34 26.69 -3.33
N GLY A 216 4.12 25.39 -3.56
CA GLY A 216 3.67 24.87 -4.84
C GLY A 216 2.15 24.96 -5.03
N PRO A 217 1.64 24.48 -6.18
CA PRO A 217 0.19 24.35 -6.41
C PRO A 217 -0.46 23.41 -5.39
N SER A 218 -1.72 23.67 -5.04
CA SER A 218 -2.50 22.74 -4.21
C SER A 218 -2.97 21.53 -5.05
N PRO A 219 -2.98 20.30 -4.49
CA PRO A 219 -3.65 19.18 -5.13
C PRO A 219 -5.17 19.41 -5.19
N PRO A 220 -5.88 18.81 -6.16
CA PRO A 220 -7.34 18.87 -6.22
C PRO A 220 -7.98 18.08 -5.07
N ASP A 221 -9.13 18.52 -4.58
CA ASP A 221 -9.99 17.76 -3.69
C ASP A 221 -11.01 16.98 -4.53
N LEU A 222 -11.04 15.65 -4.37
CA LEU A 222 -11.90 14.74 -5.12
C LEU A 222 -12.89 13.99 -4.21
N SER A 223 -12.99 14.35 -2.93
CA SER A 223 -13.79 13.64 -1.93
C SER A 223 -15.27 13.48 -2.33
N ASP A 224 -15.88 14.53 -2.89
CA ASP A 224 -17.29 14.54 -3.35
C ASP A 224 -17.54 13.86 -4.70
N LEU A 225 -16.49 13.38 -5.38
CA LEU A 225 -16.58 12.83 -6.75
C LEU A 225 -16.38 11.31 -6.83
N GLN A 226 -16.11 10.65 -5.70
CA GLN A 226 -15.76 9.23 -5.70
C GLN A 226 -16.92 8.34 -6.14
N LEU A 227 -16.69 7.52 -7.18
CA LEU A 227 -17.65 6.51 -7.63
C LEU A 227 -17.44 5.20 -6.86
N LYS A 228 -18.52 4.66 -6.27
CA LYS A 228 -18.52 3.34 -5.62
C LYS A 228 -19.32 2.35 -6.47
N LEU A 229 -18.61 1.44 -7.14
CA LEU A 229 -19.24 0.39 -7.98
C LEU A 229 -19.42 -0.94 -7.25
N LEU A 230 -18.81 -1.11 -6.08
CA LEU A 230 -19.01 -2.29 -5.23
C LEU A 230 -20.24 -2.07 -4.33
N PRO A 231 -21.33 -2.84 -4.51
CA PRO A 231 -22.52 -2.72 -3.67
C PRO A 231 -22.22 -3.05 -2.21
N ASP A 232 -22.94 -2.42 -1.30
CA ASP A 232 -22.92 -2.80 0.12
C ASP A 232 -23.69 -4.09 0.37
N PRO A 233 -23.32 -4.85 1.42
CA PRO A 233 -24.13 -5.99 1.84
C PRO A 233 -25.55 -5.54 2.20
N SER A 234 -26.56 -6.30 1.75
CA SER A 234 -27.98 -5.92 1.79
C SER A 234 -28.77 -6.53 2.97
N GLY A 235 -28.09 -7.24 3.86
CA GLY A 235 -28.67 -8.04 4.93
C GLY A 235 -28.32 -9.52 4.77
N ASP A 236 -27.85 -10.13 5.85
CA ASP A 236 -27.48 -11.55 5.90
C ASP A 236 -28.40 -12.27 6.87
N SER A 237 -28.69 -13.54 6.60
CA SER A 237 -29.41 -14.42 7.52
C SER A 237 -28.69 -15.75 7.65
N PRO A 238 -28.61 -16.34 8.85
CA PRO A 238 -28.10 -17.70 8.99
C PRO A 238 -29.14 -18.72 8.50
N PRO A 239 -28.78 -20.01 8.39
CA PRO A 239 -29.75 -21.07 8.12
C PRO A 239 -30.93 -21.08 9.10
N PRO A 240 -32.11 -21.60 8.71
CA PRO A 240 -33.26 -21.70 9.61
C PRO A 240 -32.92 -22.43 10.91
N GLY A 241 -33.28 -21.83 12.05
CA GLY A 241 -33.02 -22.38 13.38
C GLY A 241 -31.62 -22.14 13.94
N VAL A 242 -30.76 -21.45 13.20
CA VAL A 242 -29.38 -21.11 13.59
C VAL A 242 -29.28 -19.61 13.90
N LYS A 243 -28.35 -19.22 14.76
CA LYS A 243 -27.95 -17.83 15.02
C LYS A 243 -26.52 -17.61 14.54
N PHE A 244 -26.20 -16.37 14.18
CA PHE A 244 -24.80 -16.00 13.94
C PHE A 244 -23.96 -16.23 15.20
N GLY A 245 -22.79 -16.83 15.01
CA GLY A 245 -21.92 -17.31 16.09
C GLY A 245 -22.16 -18.76 16.51
N ASP A 246 -23.20 -19.41 16.00
CA ASP A 246 -23.36 -20.87 16.18
C ASP A 246 -22.33 -21.62 15.32
N MET A 247 -21.92 -22.80 15.80
CA MET A 247 -20.96 -23.66 15.12
C MET A 247 -21.55 -24.27 13.84
N LYS A 248 -20.84 -24.13 12.73
CA LYS A 248 -21.03 -24.91 11.51
C LYS A 248 -20.23 -26.22 11.60
N HIS A 249 -18.96 -26.13 12.01
CA HIS A 249 -18.09 -27.28 12.28
C HIS A 249 -17.23 -27.00 13.51
N ASP A 250 -17.36 -27.83 14.54
CA ASP A 250 -16.58 -27.70 15.76
C ASP A 250 -15.16 -28.26 15.62
N VAL A 251 -14.28 -27.92 16.57
CA VAL A 251 -12.88 -28.36 16.58
C VAL A 251 -12.82 -29.88 16.57
N SER A 252 -12.17 -30.42 15.54
CA SER A 252 -11.95 -31.86 15.41
C SER A 252 -10.71 -32.28 16.19
N VAL A 253 -10.90 -32.68 17.45
CA VAL A 253 -9.81 -33.07 18.35
C VAL A 253 -9.13 -34.36 17.83
N PRO A 254 -7.78 -34.40 17.75
CA PRO A 254 -7.05 -35.58 17.32
C PRO A 254 -7.31 -36.79 18.21
N LYS A 255 -7.04 -38.01 17.70
CA LYS A 255 -7.19 -39.25 18.48
C LYS A 255 -6.32 -39.31 19.75
N SER A 256 -5.20 -38.57 19.78
CA SER A 256 -4.36 -38.38 20.97
C SER A 256 -5.07 -37.65 22.10
N GLY A 257 -6.15 -36.90 21.81
CA GLY A 257 -6.90 -36.10 22.76
C GLY A 257 -6.39 -34.67 22.94
N PHE A 258 -5.29 -34.31 22.29
CA PHE A 258 -4.67 -32.99 22.34
C PHE A 258 -3.93 -32.67 21.04
N PHE A 259 -3.78 -31.38 20.76
CA PHE A 259 -2.94 -30.84 19.70
C PHE A 259 -1.52 -30.62 20.21
N HIS A 260 -0.54 -30.83 19.34
CA HIS A 260 0.85 -30.48 19.58
C HIS A 260 1.15 -29.09 19.02
N LYS A 261 2.30 -28.54 19.40
CA LYS A 261 2.88 -27.36 18.75
C LYS A 261 3.11 -27.64 17.27
N GLY A 262 2.73 -26.69 16.42
CA GLY A 262 2.69 -26.83 14.95
C GLY A 262 1.41 -27.47 14.40
N ASP A 263 0.54 -28.05 15.23
CA ASP A 263 -0.78 -28.48 14.75
C ASP A 263 -1.69 -27.26 14.50
N THR A 264 -2.73 -27.43 13.69
CA THR A 264 -3.69 -26.38 13.35
C THR A 264 -5.12 -26.79 13.72
N PRO A 265 -5.58 -26.57 14.97
CA PRO A 265 -7.00 -26.61 15.30
C PRO A 265 -7.79 -25.61 14.43
N ILE A 266 -8.96 -26.05 13.96
CA ILE A 266 -9.86 -25.26 13.11
C ILE A 266 -11.29 -25.34 13.65
N ALA A 267 -11.98 -24.20 13.70
CA ALA A 267 -13.39 -24.09 14.02
C ALA A 267 -14.11 -23.23 12.98
N VAL A 268 -15.31 -23.64 12.57
CA VAL A 268 -16.12 -22.90 11.59
C VAL A 268 -17.45 -22.48 12.20
N PHE A 269 -17.77 -21.19 12.07
CA PHE A 269 -18.97 -20.55 12.61
C PHE A 269 -19.87 -20.08 11.47
N TRP A 270 -21.18 -20.07 11.69
CA TRP A 270 -22.08 -19.31 10.82
C TRP A 270 -21.86 -17.81 11.07
N SER A 271 -21.49 -17.08 10.02
CA SER A 271 -21.04 -15.69 10.13
C SER A 271 -21.56 -14.83 8.98
N PRO A 272 -22.02 -13.60 9.27
CA PRO A 272 -22.37 -12.61 8.26
C PRO A 272 -21.11 -12.06 7.57
N ASN A 273 -21.32 -11.28 6.51
CA ASN A 273 -20.29 -10.54 5.79
C ASN A 273 -19.54 -9.56 6.73
N PRO A 274 -18.20 -9.63 6.83
CA PRO A 274 -17.43 -8.76 7.73
C PRO A 274 -17.53 -7.27 7.36
N ARG A 275 -18.01 -6.91 6.16
CA ARG A 275 -18.15 -5.51 5.71
C ARG A 275 -19.23 -4.72 6.46
N TYR A 276 -20.03 -5.33 7.34
CA TYR A 276 -21.03 -4.61 8.14
C TYR A 276 -20.40 -3.70 9.20
N ASP A 277 -19.26 -4.09 9.77
CA ASP A 277 -18.44 -3.31 10.69
C ASP A 277 -17.02 -3.88 10.65
N LEU A 278 -16.01 -3.02 10.51
CA LEU A 278 -14.60 -3.40 10.48
C LEU A 278 -14.07 -3.88 11.83
N LEU A 279 -14.80 -3.61 12.91
CA LEU A 279 -14.36 -3.88 14.29
C LEU A 279 -12.98 -3.26 14.58
N THR A 280 -12.73 -2.04 14.14
CA THR A 280 -11.45 -1.34 14.36
C THR A 280 -11.16 -1.22 15.86
N GLU A 281 -9.92 -1.54 16.27
CA GLU A 281 -9.51 -1.72 17.69
C GLU A 281 -10.25 -2.85 18.43
N GLY A 282 -10.97 -3.70 17.70
CA GLY A 282 -11.56 -4.96 18.16
C GLY A 282 -10.92 -6.14 17.43
N THR A 283 -11.65 -7.25 17.35
CA THR A 283 -11.16 -8.50 16.76
C THR A 283 -12.33 -9.35 16.26
N TYR A 284 -12.14 -10.12 15.18
CA TYR A 284 -13.08 -11.15 14.73
C TYR A 284 -12.80 -12.52 15.34
N ALA A 285 -11.59 -12.77 15.84
CA ALA A 285 -11.16 -14.09 16.29
C ALA A 285 -10.19 -14.00 17.46
N VAL A 286 -10.45 -14.80 18.49
CA VAL A 286 -9.57 -14.94 19.67
C VAL A 286 -9.39 -16.41 19.99
N VAL A 287 -8.17 -16.79 20.35
CA VAL A 287 -7.88 -18.03 21.05
C VAL A 287 -7.81 -17.72 22.54
N GLU A 288 -8.74 -18.27 23.32
CA GLU A 288 -8.77 -18.10 24.77
C GLU A 288 -8.14 -19.32 25.46
N MET A 289 -7.31 -19.08 26.47
CA MET A 289 -6.79 -20.11 27.38
C MET A 289 -7.63 -20.17 28.66
N LEU A 290 -7.95 -21.38 29.11
CA LEU A 290 -8.61 -21.59 30.40
C LEU A 290 -7.59 -21.45 31.54
N GLN A 291 -7.78 -20.44 32.38
CA GLN A 291 -7.01 -20.23 33.60
C GLN A 291 -7.95 -20.26 34.82
N GLY A 292 -7.82 -21.32 35.62
CA GLY A 292 -8.76 -21.61 36.71
C GLY A 292 -10.16 -21.89 36.18
N LYS A 293 -11.08 -20.92 36.34
CA LYS A 293 -12.47 -21.00 35.83
C LYS A 293 -12.79 -19.93 34.78
N ARG A 294 -11.77 -19.17 34.34
CA ARG A 294 -11.95 -18.05 33.42
C ARG A 294 -11.21 -18.33 32.12
N TRP A 295 -11.82 -17.90 31.03
CA TRP A 295 -11.20 -17.89 29.72
C TRP A 295 -10.53 -16.54 29.52
N ILE A 296 -9.25 -16.56 29.21
CA ILE A 296 -8.40 -15.38 29.07
C ILE A 296 -7.89 -15.36 27.62
N PRO A 297 -8.05 -14.25 26.87
CA PRO A 297 -7.46 -14.11 25.54
C PRO A 297 -5.95 -14.39 25.60
N ALA A 298 -5.49 -15.26 24.72
CA ALA A 298 -4.08 -15.63 24.58
C ALA A 298 -3.51 -15.21 23.23
N TYR A 299 -4.34 -15.27 22.17
CA TYR A 299 -4.02 -14.81 20.82
C TYR A 299 -5.26 -14.18 20.18
N ASP A 300 -5.08 -13.21 19.30
CA ASP A 300 -6.13 -12.60 18.49
C ASP A 300 -5.76 -12.53 17.00
N ASP A 301 -6.59 -11.88 16.19
CA ASP A 301 -6.40 -11.80 14.73
C ASP A 301 -5.32 -10.80 14.27
N ASP A 302 -4.58 -10.18 15.20
CA ASP A 302 -3.30 -9.50 14.93
C ASP A 302 -2.10 -10.45 15.12
N ASP A 303 -2.28 -11.61 15.75
CA ASP A 303 -1.25 -12.64 15.83
C ASP A 303 -1.13 -13.44 14.52
N PHE A 304 0.08 -13.54 13.97
CA PHE A 304 0.36 -14.32 12.75
C PHE A 304 -0.11 -15.78 12.81
N SER A 305 -0.22 -16.36 14.00
CA SER A 305 -0.66 -17.74 14.19
C SER A 305 -2.16 -17.95 14.05
N LEU A 306 -2.98 -16.89 14.14
CA LEU A 306 -4.45 -17.00 14.09
C LEU A 306 -4.98 -16.40 12.79
N ILE A 307 -5.64 -17.22 11.98
CA ILE A 307 -6.17 -16.82 10.68
C ILE A 307 -7.70 -16.83 10.74
N PHE A 308 -8.29 -15.68 10.45
CA PHE A 308 -9.72 -15.53 10.19
C PHE A 308 -9.99 -15.56 8.67
N LYS A 309 -10.86 -16.47 8.22
CA LYS A 309 -11.31 -16.55 6.83
C LYS A 309 -12.82 -16.48 6.77
N TRP A 310 -13.36 -15.57 5.95
CA TRP A 310 -14.78 -15.53 5.65
C TRP A 310 -15.07 -16.09 4.26
N ASP A 311 -16.08 -16.94 4.16
CA ASP A 311 -16.53 -17.55 2.91
C ASP A 311 -18.05 -17.44 2.78
N LEU A 312 -18.54 -17.36 1.55
CA LEU A 312 -19.95 -17.42 1.21
C LEU A 312 -20.21 -18.73 0.46
N ASP A 313 -20.85 -19.70 1.13
CA ASP A 313 -21.23 -20.96 0.49
C ASP A 313 -22.07 -20.66 -0.77
N ASN A 314 -21.83 -21.42 -1.85
CA ASN A 314 -22.49 -21.39 -3.16
C ASN A 314 -23.72 -20.46 -3.27
N ILE A 315 -23.71 -19.58 -4.28
CA ILE A 315 -24.68 -18.50 -4.59
C ILE A 315 -26.17 -18.89 -4.41
N ALA A 316 -26.51 -20.17 -4.49
CA ALA A 316 -27.86 -20.69 -4.30
C ALA A 316 -28.39 -20.61 -2.84
N SER A 317 -27.54 -20.69 -1.80
CA SER A 317 -27.98 -20.64 -0.40
C SER A 317 -27.53 -19.39 0.37
N ALA A 318 -26.47 -18.71 -0.10
CA ALA A 318 -26.02 -17.40 0.41
C ALA A 318 -25.79 -17.31 1.93
N TYR A 319 -25.42 -18.43 2.59
CA TYR A 319 -25.08 -18.44 4.01
C TYR A 319 -23.57 -18.26 4.17
N GLY A 320 -23.17 -17.18 4.85
CA GLY A 320 -21.77 -16.91 5.16
C GLY A 320 -21.26 -17.79 6.31
N SER A 321 -19.97 -18.08 6.28
CA SER A 321 -19.29 -18.76 7.38
C SER A 321 -17.90 -18.18 7.63
N ALA A 322 -17.44 -18.27 8.88
CA ALA A 322 -16.11 -17.85 9.31
C ALA A 322 -15.32 -19.07 9.80
N SER A 323 -14.14 -19.31 9.21
CA SER A 323 -13.17 -20.29 9.67
C SER A 323 -12.10 -19.60 10.51
N LEU A 324 -11.85 -20.12 11.70
CA LEU A 324 -10.80 -19.71 12.61
C LEU A 324 -9.77 -20.84 12.65
N GLU A 325 -8.54 -20.55 12.22
CA GLU A 325 -7.44 -21.51 12.13
C GLU A 325 -6.28 -21.02 12.98
N TRP A 326 -5.84 -21.81 13.96
CA TRP A 326 -4.73 -21.43 14.83
C TRP A 326 -3.56 -22.38 14.67
N GLU A 327 -2.47 -21.93 14.05
CA GLU A 327 -1.21 -22.66 14.05
C GLU A 327 -0.56 -22.55 15.43
N VAL A 328 -0.62 -23.63 16.23
CA VAL A 328 -0.18 -23.59 17.63
C VAL A 328 1.32 -23.26 17.68
N PRO A 329 1.71 -22.07 18.19
CA PRO A 329 3.12 -21.65 18.15
C PRO A 329 3.96 -22.43 19.16
N ASP A 330 5.27 -22.51 18.93
CA ASP A 330 6.21 -23.18 19.85
C ASP A 330 6.21 -22.58 21.27
N SER A 331 5.88 -21.30 21.37
CA SER A 331 5.76 -20.54 22.62
C SER A 331 4.44 -20.78 23.36
N ALA A 332 3.46 -21.48 22.75
CA ALA A 332 2.20 -21.79 23.39
C ALA A 332 2.43 -22.62 24.66
N SER A 333 1.71 -22.25 25.72
CA SER A 333 1.73 -22.99 26.97
C SER A 333 0.85 -24.24 26.87
N ASN A 334 1.23 -25.30 27.56
CA ASN A 334 0.37 -26.48 27.65
C ASN A 334 -0.90 -26.10 28.44
N GLY A 335 -2.06 -26.50 27.95
CA GLY A 335 -3.32 -26.09 28.56
C GLY A 335 -4.55 -26.39 27.73
N VAL A 336 -5.67 -25.82 28.17
CA VAL A 336 -6.96 -25.97 27.49
C VAL A 336 -7.33 -24.64 26.85
N TYR A 337 -7.65 -24.69 25.58
CA TYR A 337 -7.94 -23.54 24.73
C TYR A 337 -9.33 -23.66 24.10
N ARG A 338 -9.86 -22.54 23.60
CA ARG A 338 -11.02 -22.52 22.70
C ARG A 338 -10.92 -21.33 21.76
N PHE A 339 -11.64 -21.42 20.65
CA PHE A 339 -11.90 -20.26 19.80
C PHE A 339 -13.06 -19.44 20.33
N ARG A 340 -12.95 -18.12 20.20
CA ARG A 340 -14.05 -17.18 20.29
C ARG A 340 -14.10 -16.37 18.99
N HIS A 341 -15.28 -16.33 18.40
CA HIS A 341 -15.55 -15.53 17.22
C HIS A 341 -16.42 -14.33 17.60
N PHE A 342 -16.16 -13.18 16.99
CA PHE A 342 -16.97 -11.97 17.09
C PHE A 342 -17.34 -11.50 15.69
N GLY A 343 -18.50 -10.87 15.57
CA GLY A 343 -18.90 -10.29 14.31
C GLY A 343 -20.10 -9.36 14.45
N SER A 344 -20.47 -8.78 13.32
CA SER A 344 -21.59 -7.85 13.21
C SER A 344 -22.48 -8.20 12.03
N PHE A 345 -23.78 -7.98 12.16
CA PHE A 345 -24.75 -8.21 11.09
C PHE A 345 -25.78 -7.10 11.02
N LYS A 346 -26.44 -7.02 9.86
CA LYS A 346 -27.69 -6.28 9.67
C LYS A 346 -28.74 -7.24 9.13
N ARG A 347 -29.97 -7.12 9.61
CA ARG A 347 -31.10 -7.93 9.11
C ARG A 347 -31.50 -7.53 7.70
N THR A 348 -31.46 -6.23 7.40
CA THR A 348 -31.81 -5.65 6.10
C THR A 348 -31.02 -4.37 5.86
N THR A 349 -30.98 -3.92 4.60
CA THR A 349 -30.50 -2.58 4.23
C THR A 349 -31.24 -1.51 5.04
N GLY A 350 -30.51 -0.80 5.92
CA GLY A 350 -31.07 0.25 6.79
C GLY A 350 -31.31 -0.17 8.24
N SER A 351 -31.20 -1.45 8.58
CA SER A 351 -31.20 -1.90 9.98
C SER A 351 -29.95 -1.40 10.71
N VAL A 352 -30.07 -1.21 12.04
CA VAL A 352 -28.92 -0.99 12.92
C VAL A 352 -27.99 -2.19 12.91
N THR A 353 -26.69 -1.95 13.07
CA THR A 353 -25.71 -3.01 13.22
C THR A 353 -25.91 -3.71 14.56
N GLU A 354 -26.08 -5.03 14.54
CA GLU A 354 -26.13 -5.91 15.71
C GLU A 354 -24.83 -6.70 15.83
N TYR A 355 -24.41 -7.05 17.05
CA TYR A 355 -23.18 -7.80 17.32
C TYR A 355 -23.47 -9.15 17.94
N PHE A 356 -22.60 -10.12 17.69
CA PHE A 356 -22.70 -11.46 18.25
C PHE A 356 -21.32 -11.98 18.67
N THR A 357 -21.34 -13.06 19.46
CA THR A 357 -20.15 -13.87 19.74
C THR A 357 -20.50 -15.35 19.68
N GLY A 358 -19.55 -16.14 19.16
CA GLY A 358 -19.58 -17.59 19.16
C GLY A 358 -18.37 -18.15 19.92
N ALA A 359 -18.46 -19.37 20.42
CA ALA A 359 -17.32 -20.08 20.97
C ALA A 359 -17.32 -21.55 20.56
N SER A 360 -16.15 -22.08 20.23
CA SER A 360 -15.98 -23.51 19.98
C SER A 360 -16.03 -24.32 21.28
N SER A 361 -16.06 -25.65 21.14
CA SER A 361 -15.69 -26.53 22.24
C SER A 361 -14.23 -26.30 22.67
N ALA A 362 -13.94 -26.66 23.92
CA ALA A 362 -12.60 -26.61 24.47
C ALA A 362 -11.73 -27.76 23.92
N PHE A 363 -10.45 -27.49 23.69
CA PHE A 363 -9.47 -28.47 23.23
C PHE A 363 -8.14 -28.31 23.98
N ALA A 364 -7.40 -29.40 24.14
CA ALA A 364 -6.12 -29.39 24.85
C ALA A 364 -4.93 -29.21 23.89
N VAL A 365 -3.90 -28.53 24.37
CA VAL A 365 -2.58 -28.39 23.72
C VAL A 365 -1.51 -28.90 24.68
N SER A 366 -0.59 -29.75 24.21
CA SER A 366 0.50 -30.32 25.03
C SER A 366 1.86 -30.38 24.35
#